data_AF-A0ABD1J200-F1
#
_entry.id   AF-A0ABD1J200-F1
#
_cell.length_a   1.000
_cell.length_b   1.000
_cell.length_c   1.000
_cell.angle_alpha   90.00
_cell.angle_beta   90.00
_cell.angle_gamma   90.00
#
_symmetry.space_group_name_H-M   'P 1'
#
loop_
_entity.id
_entity.type
_entity.pdbx_description
1 polymer ?
#
loop_
_entity_poly.entity_id
_entity_poly.type
_entity_poly.pdbx_seq_one_letter_code
_entity_poly.pdbx_strand_id
1 'polypeptide(L)'
;MSAVFAHGYLFLYHTRVAQTYSQNLTHLLRPLRFKKRVPTSSQSSDRGTKSHISEPELRITDMFALCVMMLALVGIRVSVSAEPSVSFPPARPSLANLNALCNRGDGRPRYPALLFPASGHGHQRRCGAAINRVEAWYGMCCAAGKTQGQTLCCAKQAWEYALKVFCMEEFMVKDLPHECCEEERGEARWRCFEREAPNPYYQAIPGYTAPSVSVDLGFTWDANAC
;
A
#
# COMPACT_ATOMS: atom_id res chain seq x y z
N MET A 1 -24.29 -3.70 29.32
CA MET A 1 -23.59 -4.96 29.04
C MET A 1 -22.37 -4.62 28.22
N SER A 2 -21.37 -4.14 28.92
CA SER A 2 -20.18 -3.46 28.40
C SER A 2 -18.95 -4.24 28.88
N ALA A 3 -17.88 -4.22 28.09
CA ALA A 3 -16.50 -4.53 28.50
C ALA A 3 -15.97 -5.98 28.49
N VAL A 4 -16.59 -6.97 27.81
CA VAL A 4 -15.99 -8.33 27.71
C VAL A 4 -15.50 -8.73 26.31
N PHE A 5 -15.98 -8.08 25.23
CA PHE A 5 -15.64 -8.50 23.85
C PHE A 5 -14.34 -7.88 23.28
N ALA A 6 -13.76 -6.86 23.93
CA ALA A 6 -12.57 -6.17 23.43
C ALA A 6 -11.24 -6.90 23.69
N HIS A 7 -11.20 -7.86 24.62
CA HIS A 7 -9.97 -8.59 24.96
C HIS A 7 -9.74 -9.89 24.16
N GLY A 8 -10.76 -10.43 23.50
CA GLY A 8 -10.63 -11.66 22.69
C GLY A 8 -9.95 -11.45 21.34
N TYR A 9 -10.10 -10.27 20.73
CA TYR A 9 -9.58 -9.98 19.39
C TYR A 9 -8.08 -9.67 19.36
N LEU A 10 -7.52 -9.15 20.46
CA LEU A 10 -6.08 -8.88 20.55
C LEU A 10 -5.25 -10.18 20.73
N PHE A 11 -5.83 -11.26 21.23
CA PHE A 11 -5.15 -12.54 21.44
C PHE A 11 -5.06 -13.40 20.16
N LEU A 12 -5.97 -13.22 19.21
CA LEU A 12 -5.95 -13.90 17.90
C LEU A 12 -5.04 -13.20 16.87
N TYR A 13 -4.74 -11.90 17.06
CA TYR A 13 -3.83 -11.16 16.20
C TYR A 13 -2.36 -11.53 16.45
N HIS A 14 -1.98 -11.81 17.70
CA HIS A 14 -0.62 -12.23 18.04
C HIS A 14 -0.28 -13.69 17.73
N THR A 15 -1.28 -14.57 17.56
CA THR A 15 -1.05 -16.00 17.26
C THR A 15 -0.99 -16.32 15.76
N ARG A 16 -1.61 -15.50 14.90
CA ARG A 16 -1.57 -15.74 13.44
C ARG A 16 -0.34 -15.20 12.71
N VAL A 17 0.39 -14.25 13.30
CA VAL A 17 1.71 -13.84 12.77
C VAL A 17 2.81 -14.87 13.09
N ALA A 18 2.59 -15.74 14.08
CA ALA A 18 3.55 -16.79 14.46
C ALA A 18 3.37 -18.13 13.73
N GLN A 19 2.31 -18.32 12.93
CA GLN A 19 2.00 -19.61 12.30
C GLN A 19 2.40 -19.76 10.82
N THR A 20 2.89 -18.70 10.18
CA THR A 20 3.36 -18.76 8.77
C THR A 20 4.88 -18.84 8.62
N TYR A 21 5.62 -19.14 9.70
CA TYR A 21 7.06 -19.37 9.66
C TYR A 21 7.47 -20.65 10.40
N SER A 22 6.81 -21.77 10.10
CA SER A 22 7.21 -23.07 10.66
C SER A 22 6.73 -24.24 9.80
N GLN A 23 7.13 -24.29 8.53
CA GLN A 23 7.15 -25.55 7.76
C GLN A 23 8.34 -25.53 6.80
N ASN A 24 9.54 -25.81 7.35
CA ASN A 24 10.67 -26.49 6.70
C ASN A 24 12.01 -26.20 7.42
N LEU A 25 12.08 -26.44 8.73
CA LEU A 25 13.37 -26.51 9.43
C LEU A 25 13.41 -27.65 10.45
N THR A 26 12.86 -28.81 10.08
CA THR A 26 12.89 -30.03 10.90
C THR A 26 13.96 -31.05 10.47
N HIS A 27 14.82 -30.72 9.51
CA HIS A 27 15.82 -31.68 8.99
C HIS A 27 17.30 -31.45 9.36
N LEU A 28 17.66 -30.43 10.16
CA LEU A 28 19.08 -30.11 10.39
C LEU A 28 19.55 -29.81 11.83
N LEU A 29 18.79 -30.15 12.87
CA LEU A 29 19.27 -29.93 14.25
C LEU A 29 19.38 -31.26 15.05
N ARG A 30 20.58 -31.84 15.04
CA ARG A 30 21.03 -32.79 16.08
C ARG A 30 21.14 -32.04 17.41
N PRO A 31 20.60 -32.56 18.52
CA PRO A 31 20.71 -31.88 19.81
C PRO A 31 22.12 -32.05 20.40
N LEU A 32 22.86 -30.95 20.57
CA LEU A 32 24.02 -30.92 21.46
C LEU A 32 23.53 -30.91 22.91
N ARG A 33 23.78 -32.00 23.63
CA ARG A 33 23.56 -32.12 25.08
C ARG A 33 24.51 -31.17 25.82
N PHE A 34 23.99 -30.10 26.42
CA PHE A 34 24.71 -29.35 27.44
C PHE A 34 24.30 -29.81 28.84
N LYS A 35 25.33 -30.22 29.60
CA LYS A 35 25.27 -30.80 30.94
C LYS A 35 25.00 -29.66 31.95
N LYS A 36 23.83 -29.64 32.59
CA LYS A 36 23.54 -28.74 33.70
C LYS A 36 24.49 -29.04 34.87
N ARG A 37 25.25 -28.05 35.32
CA ARG A 37 25.95 -28.05 36.61
C ARG A 37 25.31 -26.97 37.47
N VAL A 38 24.65 -27.38 38.54
CA VAL A 38 24.15 -26.54 39.64
C VAL A 38 25.25 -26.48 40.70
N PRO A 39 25.54 -25.30 41.29
CA PRO A 39 25.28 -25.16 42.74
C PRO A 39 24.78 -23.76 43.20
N THR A 40 23.73 -23.80 44.02
CA THR A 40 23.48 -23.12 45.31
C THR A 40 23.86 -21.64 45.59
N SER A 41 22.80 -20.85 45.77
CA SER A 41 22.47 -19.89 46.86
C SER A 41 23.56 -19.16 47.67
N SER A 42 23.44 -17.83 47.79
CA SER A 42 23.25 -17.10 49.07
C SER A 42 23.10 -15.58 48.85
N GLN A 43 22.55 -14.91 49.87
CA GLN A 43 21.99 -13.56 49.93
C GLN A 43 23.03 -12.42 50.10
N SER A 44 22.54 -11.17 49.98
CA SER A 44 22.96 -9.87 50.59
C SER A 44 23.17 -8.78 49.52
N SER A 45 22.33 -7.73 49.49
CA SER A 45 22.48 -6.46 50.22
C SER A 45 23.81 -5.76 49.94
N ASP A 46 23.86 -4.84 48.96
CA ASP A 46 24.37 -3.49 49.23
C ASP A 46 24.22 -2.49 48.08
N ARG A 47 24.24 -1.23 48.51
CA ARG A 47 24.01 0.04 47.80
C ARG A 47 25.32 0.50 47.12
N GLY A 48 25.32 0.90 45.84
CA GLY A 48 26.52 1.46 45.20
C GLY A 48 26.38 1.87 43.73
N THR A 49 26.92 3.04 43.39
CA THR A 49 26.76 3.85 42.17
C THR A 49 27.78 3.53 41.06
N LYS A 50 27.48 3.98 39.81
CA LYS A 50 28.32 4.05 38.56
C LYS A 50 28.41 2.70 37.80
N SER A 51 28.41 2.63 36.46
CA SER A 51 28.87 3.52 35.38
C SER A 51 28.14 3.21 34.06
N HIS A 52 27.83 4.24 33.27
CA HIS A 52 27.22 4.13 31.94
C HIS A 52 28.24 3.58 30.93
N ILE A 53 28.07 2.31 30.53
CA ILE A 53 28.75 1.73 29.36
C ILE A 53 27.73 1.80 28.22
N SER A 54 27.98 2.67 27.24
CA SER A 54 27.21 2.74 26.01
C SER A 54 27.48 1.51 25.15
N GLU A 55 26.56 0.55 25.14
CA GLU A 55 26.50 -0.51 24.15
C GLU A 55 26.19 0.10 22.77
N PRO A 56 26.84 -0.34 21.68
CA PRO A 56 26.47 0.11 20.35
C PRO A 56 25.15 -0.57 19.95
N GLU A 57 24.06 0.20 19.89
CA GLU A 57 22.80 -0.27 19.32
C GLU A 57 23.01 -0.63 17.84
N LEU A 58 23.07 -1.93 17.57
CA LEU A 58 23.09 -2.48 16.22
C LEU A 58 21.77 -2.11 15.55
N ARG A 59 21.81 -1.26 14.51
CA ARG A 59 20.59 -0.77 13.87
C ARG A 59 19.93 -1.89 13.08
N ILE A 60 18.60 -1.85 13.01
CA ILE A 60 17.78 -2.85 12.29
C ILE A 60 18.24 -3.00 10.83
N THR A 61 18.68 -1.91 10.20
CA THR A 61 19.26 -1.91 8.83
C THR A 61 20.52 -2.75 8.71
N ASP A 62 21.34 -2.81 9.77
CA ASP A 62 22.59 -3.55 9.80
C ASP A 62 22.31 -5.06 9.89
N MET A 63 21.24 -5.45 10.61
CA MET A 63 20.78 -6.84 10.65
C MET A 63 20.25 -7.33 9.30
N PHE A 64 19.52 -6.50 8.56
CA PHE A 64 19.06 -6.85 7.21
C PHE A 64 20.24 -7.02 6.25
N ALA A 65 21.21 -6.11 6.28
CA ALA A 65 22.42 -6.20 5.45
C ALA A 65 23.24 -7.46 5.79
N LEU A 66 23.45 -7.74 7.08
CA LEU A 66 24.15 -8.94 7.54
C LEU A 66 23.42 -10.22 7.11
N CYS A 67 22.08 -10.25 7.19
CA CYS A 67 21.28 -11.40 6.77
C CYS A 67 21.39 -11.65 5.26
N VAL A 68 21.27 -10.61 4.43
CA VAL A 68 21.41 -10.73 2.96
C VAL A 68 22.81 -11.22 2.58
N MET A 69 23.85 -10.72 3.26
CA MET A 69 25.23 -11.16 3.05
C MET A 69 25.43 -12.62 3.45
N MET A 70 24.90 -13.04 4.60
CA MET A 70 24.99 -14.43 5.06
C MET A 70 24.22 -15.39 4.15
N LEU A 71 23.08 -14.97 3.60
CA LEU A 71 22.32 -15.76 2.61
C LEU A 71 23.07 -15.89 1.28
N ALA A 72 23.74 -14.82 0.83
CA ALA A 72 24.57 -14.86 -0.37
C ALA A 72 25.76 -15.83 -0.26
N LEU A 73 26.36 -15.97 0.93
CA LEU A 73 27.43 -16.94 1.21
C LEU A 73 26.98 -18.40 1.12
N VAL A 74 25.68 -18.67 1.33
CA VAL A 74 25.07 -20.00 1.16
C VAL A 74 24.50 -20.17 -0.26
N GLY A 75 24.83 -19.27 -1.18
CA GLY A 75 24.38 -19.31 -2.58
C GLY A 75 22.91 -18.95 -2.76
N ILE A 76 22.23 -18.43 -1.73
CA ILE A 76 20.84 -17.98 -1.80
C ILE A 76 20.83 -16.56 -2.36
N ARG A 77 20.41 -16.41 -3.61
CA ARG A 77 20.12 -15.10 -4.19
C ARG A 77 18.78 -14.61 -3.67
N VAL A 78 18.80 -13.67 -2.73
CA VAL A 78 17.61 -12.88 -2.39
C VAL A 78 17.41 -11.88 -3.54
N SER A 79 16.56 -12.22 -4.50
CA SER A 79 16.04 -11.24 -5.44
C SER A 79 15.12 -10.31 -4.66
N VAL A 80 15.59 -9.11 -4.35
CA VAL A 80 14.70 -8.00 -3.97
C VAL A 80 13.86 -7.71 -5.21
N SER A 81 12.74 -8.39 -5.35
CA SER A 81 11.70 -8.00 -6.28
C SER A 81 11.15 -6.71 -5.71
N ALA A 82 11.58 -5.56 -6.26
CA ALA A 82 10.93 -4.30 -5.98
C ALA A 82 9.47 -4.47 -6.41
N GLU A 83 8.57 -4.69 -5.45
CA GLU A 83 7.15 -4.80 -5.74
C GLU A 83 6.71 -3.50 -6.43
N PRO A 84 5.96 -3.57 -7.55
CA PRO A 84 5.46 -2.37 -8.19
C PRO A 84 4.52 -1.63 -7.24
N SER A 85 5.01 -0.53 -6.65
CA SER A 85 4.20 0.34 -5.81
C SER A 85 3.25 1.16 -6.68
N VAL A 86 1.95 1.07 -6.41
CA VAL A 86 0.92 1.86 -7.11
C VAL A 86 0.61 3.09 -6.27
N SER A 87 0.82 4.28 -6.83
CA SER A 87 0.39 5.55 -6.22
C SER A 87 -1.14 5.66 -6.29
N PHE A 88 -1.82 5.19 -5.26
CA PHE A 88 -3.28 5.14 -5.13
C PHE A 88 -3.69 5.59 -3.71
N PRO A 89 -4.86 6.24 -3.54
CA PRO A 89 -5.83 6.66 -4.55
C PRO A 89 -5.44 7.93 -5.34
N PRO A 90 -6.09 8.19 -6.50
CA PRO A 90 -5.95 9.48 -7.17
C PRO A 90 -6.60 10.59 -6.33
N ALA A 91 -6.03 11.80 -6.37
CA ALA A 91 -6.56 12.94 -5.61
C ALA A 91 -7.90 13.45 -6.14
N ARG A 92 -8.77 13.99 -5.28
CA ARG A 92 -10.04 14.58 -5.74
C ARG A 92 -9.76 15.80 -6.65
N PRO A 93 -10.37 15.89 -7.84
CA PRO A 93 -10.22 17.05 -8.71
C PRO A 93 -10.76 18.33 -8.05
N SER A 94 -9.97 19.39 -8.12
CA SER A 94 -10.27 20.72 -7.57
C SER A 94 -9.73 21.80 -8.50
N LEU A 95 -10.21 23.04 -8.37
CA LEU A 95 -9.66 24.16 -9.15
C LEU A 95 -8.14 24.34 -8.93
N ALA A 96 -7.64 24.01 -7.74
CA ALA A 96 -6.23 24.13 -7.38
C ALA A 96 -5.33 23.13 -8.13
N ASN A 97 -5.84 21.93 -8.46
CA ASN A 97 -5.06 20.88 -9.11
C ASN A 97 -5.45 20.62 -10.58
N LEU A 98 -6.54 21.24 -11.08
CA LEU A 98 -7.08 21.02 -12.42
C LEU A 98 -6.07 21.28 -13.55
N ASN A 99 -5.24 22.32 -13.39
CA ASN A 99 -4.20 22.66 -14.36
C ASN A 99 -3.19 21.52 -14.54
N ALA A 100 -2.68 20.96 -13.42
CA ALA A 100 -1.75 19.85 -13.46
C ALA A 100 -2.42 18.56 -13.99
N LEU A 101 -3.67 18.32 -13.59
CA LEU A 101 -4.47 17.20 -14.07
C LEU A 101 -4.55 17.19 -15.59
N CYS A 102 -4.89 18.32 -16.23
CA CYS A 102 -5.06 18.41 -17.68
C CYS A 102 -3.76 18.54 -18.48
N ASN A 103 -2.78 19.31 -17.99
CA ASN A 103 -1.61 19.66 -18.79
C ASN A 103 -0.39 18.76 -18.54
N ARG A 104 -0.45 17.86 -17.54
CA ARG A 104 0.68 16.99 -17.16
C ARG A 104 0.30 15.51 -17.08
N GLY A 105 -0.75 15.09 -17.78
CA GLY A 105 -1.25 13.71 -17.80
C GLY A 105 -0.20 12.68 -18.19
N ASP A 106 0.58 12.96 -19.23
CA ASP A 106 1.60 12.03 -19.75
C ASP A 106 2.78 11.85 -18.80
N GLY A 107 2.97 12.77 -17.85
CA GLY A 107 4.01 12.68 -16.83
C GLY A 107 3.61 11.86 -15.60
N ARG A 108 2.40 11.27 -15.57
CA ARG A 108 1.91 10.49 -14.43
C ARG A 108 1.92 8.97 -14.71
N PRO A 109 2.29 8.13 -13.73
CA PRO A 109 2.38 6.68 -13.92
C PRO A 109 1.12 6.03 -14.49
N ARG A 110 1.33 5.04 -15.37
CA ARG A 110 0.30 4.09 -15.80
C ARG A 110 0.75 2.68 -15.43
N TYR A 111 -0.21 1.82 -15.13
CA TYR A 111 0.04 0.50 -14.54
C TYR A 111 -0.50 -0.60 -15.47
N PRO A 112 0.18 -0.92 -16.59
CA PRO A 112 -0.24 -2.00 -17.46
C PRO A 112 -0.19 -3.35 -16.72
N ALA A 113 -1.03 -4.31 -17.12
CA ALA A 113 -1.13 -5.61 -16.44
C ALA A 113 0.21 -6.37 -16.37
N LEU A 114 1.08 -6.17 -17.37
CA LEU A 114 2.43 -6.76 -17.46
C LEU A 114 3.39 -6.26 -16.38
N LEU A 115 3.10 -5.13 -15.73
CA LEU A 115 3.91 -4.61 -14.63
C LEU A 115 3.84 -5.52 -13.39
N PHE A 116 2.77 -6.31 -13.26
CA PHE A 116 2.50 -7.10 -12.07
C PHE A 116 2.76 -8.60 -12.32
N PRO A 117 3.40 -9.32 -11.38
CA PRO A 117 3.53 -10.77 -11.45
C PRO A 117 2.19 -11.47 -11.65
N ALA A 118 2.19 -12.64 -12.31
CA ALA A 118 0.98 -13.36 -12.74
C ALA A 118 0.01 -13.67 -11.58
N SER A 119 0.53 -13.86 -10.36
CA SER A 119 -0.23 -14.19 -9.16
C SER A 119 0.16 -13.30 -7.97
N GLY A 120 -0.71 -13.24 -6.96
CA GLY A 120 -0.42 -12.62 -5.66
C GLY A 120 -0.51 -11.09 -5.59
N HIS A 121 -0.81 -10.39 -6.70
CA HIS A 121 -0.83 -8.93 -6.78
C HIS A 121 -2.20 -8.40 -7.23
N GLY A 122 -3.28 -9.08 -6.83
CA GLY A 122 -4.64 -8.76 -7.26
C GLY A 122 -5.07 -7.34 -6.89
N HIS A 123 -4.80 -6.93 -5.66
CA HIS A 123 -5.10 -5.60 -5.15
C HIS A 123 -4.36 -4.50 -5.93
N GLN A 124 -3.03 -4.61 -6.08
CA GLN A 124 -2.24 -3.62 -6.83
C GLN A 124 -2.67 -3.52 -8.30
N ARG A 125 -3.04 -4.66 -8.92
CA ARG A 125 -3.61 -4.67 -10.28
C ARG A 125 -4.91 -3.87 -10.37
N ARG A 126 -5.81 -4.01 -9.39
CA ARG A 126 -7.07 -3.25 -9.34
C ARG A 126 -6.85 -1.76 -9.06
N CYS A 127 -5.94 -1.42 -8.14
CA CYS A 127 -5.52 -0.02 -7.93
C CYS A 127 -4.94 0.59 -9.22
N GLY A 128 -4.05 -0.13 -9.89
CA GLY A 128 -3.44 0.31 -11.14
C GLY A 128 -4.47 0.47 -12.27
N ALA A 129 -5.42 -0.45 -12.38
CA ALA A 129 -6.53 -0.36 -13.33
C ALA A 129 -7.41 0.86 -13.06
N ALA A 130 -7.72 1.16 -11.78
CA ALA A 130 -8.47 2.34 -11.39
C ALA A 130 -7.75 3.65 -11.78
N ILE A 131 -6.44 3.74 -11.57
CA ILE A 131 -5.63 4.88 -12.05
C ILE A 131 -5.67 4.98 -13.57
N ASN A 132 -5.42 3.89 -14.28
CA ASN A 132 -5.43 3.91 -15.75
C ASN A 132 -6.76 4.40 -16.32
N ARG A 133 -7.87 3.95 -15.72
CA ARG A 133 -9.24 4.31 -16.08
C ARG A 133 -9.50 5.80 -15.86
N VAL A 134 -9.28 6.31 -14.65
CA VAL A 134 -9.56 7.72 -14.34
C VAL A 134 -8.69 8.66 -15.18
N GLU A 135 -7.43 8.30 -15.37
CA GLU A 135 -6.48 9.09 -16.14
C GLU A 135 -6.78 9.08 -17.65
N ALA A 136 -7.44 8.05 -18.17
CA ALA A 136 -7.97 8.07 -19.54
C ALA A 136 -9.19 9.00 -19.64
N TRP A 137 -10.08 8.96 -18.65
CA TRP A 137 -11.26 9.83 -18.60
C TRP A 137 -10.91 11.30 -18.41
N TYR A 138 -9.84 11.61 -17.67
CA TYR A 138 -9.28 12.96 -17.61
C TYR A 138 -8.88 13.48 -18.98
N GLY A 139 -8.30 12.65 -19.86
CA GLY A 139 -8.03 13.03 -21.24
C GLY A 139 -9.28 13.52 -21.98
N MET A 140 -10.42 12.84 -21.81
CA MET A 140 -11.70 13.25 -22.40
C MET A 140 -12.28 14.53 -21.75
N CYS A 141 -12.15 14.67 -20.43
CA CYS A 141 -12.60 15.86 -19.70
C CYS A 141 -11.77 17.11 -20.04
N CYS A 142 -10.47 16.93 -20.26
CA CYS A 142 -9.53 18.01 -20.57
C CYS A 142 -9.42 18.32 -22.07
N ALA A 143 -10.13 17.58 -22.93
CA ALA A 143 -10.24 17.91 -24.34
C ALA A 143 -10.81 19.33 -24.56
N ALA A 144 -10.37 19.98 -25.63
CA ALA A 144 -10.80 21.34 -25.98
C ALA A 144 -12.32 21.48 -26.09
N GLY A 145 -12.83 22.70 -25.87
CA GLY A 145 -14.25 23.04 -26.03
C GLY A 145 -15.09 22.99 -24.75
N LYS A 146 -14.51 22.65 -23.59
CA LYS A 146 -15.17 22.75 -22.27
C LYS A 146 -14.69 23.99 -21.51
N THR A 147 -15.59 24.63 -20.76
CA THR A 147 -15.19 25.67 -19.78
C THR A 147 -14.47 25.04 -18.60
N GLN A 148 -13.75 25.83 -17.81
CA GLN A 148 -13.07 25.34 -16.61
C GLN A 148 -14.03 24.64 -15.63
N GLY A 149 -15.24 25.17 -15.46
CA GLY A 149 -16.28 24.56 -14.61
C GLY A 149 -16.77 23.21 -15.16
N GLN A 150 -16.99 23.11 -16.47
CA GLN A 150 -17.37 21.86 -17.12
C GLN A 150 -16.24 20.81 -17.03
N THR A 151 -14.99 21.22 -17.25
CA THR A 151 -13.82 20.35 -17.10
C THR A 151 -13.70 19.83 -15.67
N LEU A 152 -13.84 20.70 -14.66
CA LEU A 152 -13.81 20.30 -13.26
C LEU A 152 -14.93 19.32 -12.93
N CYS A 153 -16.15 19.59 -13.39
CA CYS A 153 -17.27 18.71 -13.11
C CYS A 153 -17.10 17.33 -13.76
N CYS A 154 -16.73 17.29 -15.05
CA CYS A 154 -16.42 16.04 -15.75
C CYS A 154 -15.34 15.25 -15.00
N ALA A 155 -14.25 15.92 -14.58
CA ALA A 155 -13.17 15.27 -13.86
C ALA A 155 -13.61 14.72 -12.50
N LYS A 156 -14.43 15.45 -11.74
CA LYS A 156 -14.99 14.96 -10.46
C LYS A 156 -15.86 13.72 -10.67
N GLN A 157 -16.76 13.74 -11.65
CA GLN A 157 -17.59 12.58 -11.96
C GLN A 157 -16.77 11.37 -12.42
N ALA A 158 -15.74 11.60 -13.25
CA ALA A 158 -14.80 10.56 -13.67
C ALA A 158 -14.08 9.94 -12.47
N TRP A 159 -13.63 10.78 -11.53
CA TRP A 159 -12.96 10.35 -10.31
C TRP A 159 -13.86 9.51 -9.40
N GLU A 160 -15.08 9.99 -9.10
CA GLU A 160 -16.04 9.27 -8.27
C GLU A 160 -16.45 7.94 -8.93
N TYR A 161 -16.68 7.95 -10.25
CA TYR A 161 -17.07 6.73 -10.96
C TYR A 161 -15.93 5.71 -11.03
N ALA A 162 -14.68 6.15 -11.21
CA ALA A 162 -13.53 5.24 -11.25
C ALA A 162 -13.32 4.56 -9.89
N LEU A 163 -13.44 5.31 -8.79
CA LEU A 163 -13.37 4.77 -7.42
C LEU A 163 -14.58 3.89 -7.08
N LYS A 164 -15.76 4.21 -7.60
CA LYS A 164 -16.94 3.33 -7.49
C LYS A 164 -16.68 1.99 -8.15
N VAL A 165 -16.14 1.97 -9.38
CA VAL A 165 -15.80 0.74 -10.10
C VAL A 165 -14.72 -0.04 -9.35
N PHE A 166 -13.66 0.63 -8.88
CA PHE A 166 -12.64 0.01 -8.03
C PHE A 166 -13.24 -0.69 -6.81
N CYS A 167 -14.11 -0.02 -6.05
CA CYS A 167 -14.74 -0.67 -4.91
C CYS A 167 -15.62 -1.85 -5.29
N MET A 168 -16.34 -1.78 -6.42
CA MET A 168 -17.09 -2.95 -6.92
C MET A 168 -16.16 -4.12 -7.22
N GLU A 169 -15.02 -3.88 -7.87
CA GLU A 169 -14.01 -4.90 -8.18
C GLU A 169 -13.36 -5.49 -6.91
N GLU A 170 -13.10 -4.67 -5.89
CA GLU A 170 -12.57 -5.12 -4.58
C GLU A 170 -13.56 -6.05 -3.87
N PHE A 171 -14.86 -5.73 -3.88
CA PHE A 171 -15.89 -6.58 -3.26
C PHE A 171 -16.20 -7.88 -4.05
N MET A 172 -15.73 -8.00 -5.29
CA MET A 172 -15.93 -9.21 -6.12
C MET A 172 -14.90 -10.30 -5.87
N VAL A 173 -13.83 -10.00 -5.14
CA VAL A 173 -12.77 -10.97 -4.80
C VAL A 173 -12.85 -11.37 -3.32
N LYS A 174 -12.08 -12.39 -2.94
CA LYS A 174 -12.02 -12.89 -1.55
C LYS A 174 -10.98 -12.15 -0.68
N ASP A 175 -10.39 -11.08 -1.19
CA ASP A 175 -9.44 -10.25 -0.46
C ASP A 175 -10.20 -9.26 0.44
N LEU A 176 -9.56 -8.76 1.48
CA LEU A 176 -10.08 -7.61 2.24
C LEU A 176 -10.12 -6.41 1.27
N PRO A 177 -11.27 -5.73 1.12
CA PRO A 177 -11.36 -4.55 0.27
C PRO A 177 -10.55 -3.41 0.88
N HIS A 178 -10.17 -2.45 0.04
CA HIS A 178 -9.63 -1.18 0.50
C HIS A 178 -10.52 -0.52 1.57
N GLU A 179 -9.94 0.00 2.65
CA GLU A 179 -10.67 0.56 3.80
C GLU A 179 -11.72 1.61 3.41
N CYS A 180 -11.35 2.55 2.52
CA CYS A 180 -12.30 3.55 2.02
C CYS A 180 -13.51 2.97 1.28
N CYS A 181 -13.45 1.75 0.76
CA CYS A 181 -14.61 1.11 0.15
C CYS A 181 -15.65 0.63 1.17
N GLU A 182 -15.23 0.41 2.42
CA GLU A 182 -16.08 0.02 3.55
C GLU A 182 -16.90 1.21 4.08
N GLU A 183 -16.45 2.44 3.83
CA GLU A 183 -17.17 3.66 4.18
C GLU A 183 -18.54 3.75 3.49
N GLU A 184 -19.48 4.43 4.14
CA GLU A 184 -20.81 4.70 3.60
C GLU A 184 -20.72 5.36 2.21
N ARG A 185 -21.61 4.94 1.29
CA ARG A 185 -21.63 5.46 -0.08
C ARG A 185 -21.89 6.97 -0.08
N GLY A 186 -21.20 7.68 -0.97
CA GLY A 186 -21.31 9.13 -1.12
C GLY A 186 -20.11 9.86 -0.50
N GLU A 187 -20.36 11.03 0.09
CA GLU A 187 -19.29 11.95 0.50
C GLU A 187 -18.36 11.39 1.59
N ALA A 188 -18.82 10.51 2.48
CA ALA A 188 -17.94 9.89 3.50
C ALA A 188 -16.82 9.08 2.84
N ARG A 189 -17.19 8.19 1.91
CA ARG A 189 -16.25 7.43 1.08
C ARG A 189 -15.33 8.31 0.24
N TRP A 190 -15.87 9.36 -0.39
CA TRP A 190 -15.07 10.27 -1.21
C TRP A 190 -14.04 11.03 -0.38
N ARG A 191 -14.40 11.52 0.81
CA ARG A 191 -13.45 12.15 1.73
C ARG A 191 -12.36 11.19 2.22
N CYS A 192 -12.69 9.91 2.42
CA CYS A 192 -11.68 8.91 2.74
C CYS A 192 -10.62 8.83 1.63
N PHE A 193 -11.03 8.61 0.39
CA PHE A 193 -10.09 8.55 -0.74
C PHE A 193 -9.32 9.86 -0.96
N GLU A 194 -9.97 11.00 -0.78
CA GLU A 194 -9.31 12.31 -0.89
C GLU A 194 -8.19 12.48 0.14
N ARG A 195 -8.41 12.04 1.39
CA ARG A 195 -7.42 12.13 2.48
C ARG A 195 -6.23 11.20 2.27
N GLU A 196 -6.47 9.99 1.75
CA GLU A 196 -5.41 8.99 1.54
C GLU A 196 -4.59 9.23 0.27
N ALA A 197 -4.93 10.23 -0.56
CA ALA A 197 -4.29 10.44 -1.86
C ALA A 197 -2.81 10.86 -1.72
N PRO A 198 -1.84 10.05 -2.18
CA PRO A 198 -0.41 10.35 -2.04
C PRO A 198 0.09 11.49 -2.94
N ASN A 199 -0.67 11.88 -3.97
CA ASN A 199 -0.31 12.94 -4.91
C ASN A 199 -1.46 13.96 -5.09
N PRO A 200 -1.71 14.84 -4.09
CA PRO A 200 -2.86 15.76 -4.07
C PRO A 200 -2.88 16.77 -5.24
N TYR A 201 -1.71 17.06 -5.83
CA TYR A 201 -1.54 18.08 -6.86
C TYR A 201 -1.20 17.53 -8.25
N TYR A 202 -1.40 16.22 -8.48
CA TYR A 202 -1.14 15.60 -9.78
C TYR A 202 0.26 15.90 -10.33
N GLN A 203 1.26 15.91 -9.44
CA GLN A 203 2.66 16.13 -9.80
C GLN A 203 3.10 15.07 -10.80
N ALA A 204 3.73 15.53 -11.88
CA ALA A 204 4.34 14.67 -12.88
C ALA A 204 5.75 14.27 -12.46
N ILE A 205 6.18 13.08 -12.87
CA ILE A 205 7.54 12.60 -12.70
C ILE A 205 8.40 13.25 -13.80
N PRO A 206 9.45 14.02 -13.46
CA PRO A 206 10.33 14.63 -14.45
C PRO A 206 10.99 13.58 -15.35
N GLY A 207 10.93 13.79 -16.67
CA GLY A 207 11.54 12.89 -17.66
C GLY A 207 10.79 11.57 -17.89
N TYR A 208 9.63 11.36 -17.25
CA TYR A 208 8.78 10.19 -17.47
C TYR A 208 7.74 10.48 -18.57
N THR A 209 7.43 9.46 -19.36
CA THR A 209 6.30 9.47 -20.30
C THR A 209 5.48 8.20 -20.12
N ALA A 210 4.18 8.38 -19.89
CA ALA A 210 3.24 7.31 -19.68
C ALA A 210 3.18 6.35 -20.88
N PRO A 211 3.24 5.02 -20.66
CA PRO A 211 2.94 4.08 -21.72
C PRO A 211 1.46 4.18 -22.10
N SER A 212 1.16 3.87 -23.36
CA SER A 212 -0.23 3.70 -23.79
C SER A 212 -0.84 2.50 -23.07
N VAL A 213 -1.99 2.72 -22.43
CA VAL A 213 -2.81 1.69 -21.81
C VAL A 213 -4.18 1.67 -22.49
N SER A 214 -4.79 0.50 -22.58
CA SER A 214 -6.13 0.37 -23.16
C SER A 214 -7.12 1.27 -22.43
N VAL A 215 -7.84 2.08 -23.20
CA VAL A 215 -8.84 3.02 -22.67
C VAL A 215 -10.14 2.27 -22.41
N ASP A 216 -10.64 2.35 -21.19
CA ASP A 216 -12.01 1.99 -20.86
C ASP A 216 -12.92 3.17 -21.25
N LEU A 217 -13.77 2.99 -22.26
CA LEU A 217 -14.68 4.04 -22.75
C LEU A 217 -16.04 4.04 -22.03
N GLY A 218 -16.22 3.26 -20.96
CA GLY A 218 -17.49 3.10 -20.24
C GLY A 218 -17.96 4.30 -19.41
N PHE A 219 -17.41 5.51 -19.61
CA PHE A 219 -17.76 6.70 -18.85
C PHE A 219 -18.39 7.80 -19.71
N THR A 220 -19.54 8.26 -19.26
CA THR A 220 -20.24 9.44 -19.77
C THR A 220 -20.49 10.37 -18.59
N TRP A 221 -20.14 11.64 -18.75
CA TRP A 221 -20.39 12.67 -17.73
C TRP A 221 -21.69 13.43 -18.03
N ASP A 222 -22.36 13.90 -16.99
CA ASP A 222 -23.57 14.72 -17.08
C ASP A 222 -23.27 16.16 -16.66
N ALA A 223 -23.40 17.11 -17.59
CA ALA A 223 -23.16 18.52 -17.32
C ALA A 223 -24.16 19.16 -16.35
N ASN A 224 -25.30 18.52 -16.08
CA ASN A 224 -26.33 19.00 -15.17
C ASN A 224 -26.22 18.40 -13.77
N ALA A 225 -25.35 17.41 -13.57
CA ALA A 225 -25.06 16.80 -12.27
C ALA A 225 -23.87 17.48 -11.57
N CYS A 226 -23.68 18.76 -11.89
CA CYS A 226 -22.70 19.70 -11.37
C CYS A 226 -23.48 20.81 -10.64
#